data_AF-A0AAV6FM65-F1
#
_entry.id   AF-A0AAV6FM65-F1
#
_cell.length_a   1.000
_cell.length_b   1.000
_cell.length_c   1.000
_cell.angle_alpha   90.00
_cell.angle_beta   90.00
_cell.angle_gamma   90.00
#
_symmetry.space_group_name_H-M   'P 1'
#
loop_
_entity.id
_entity.type
_entity.pdbx_description
1 polymer ?
#
loop_
_entity_poly.entity_id
_entity_poly.type
_entity_poly.pdbx_seq_one_letter_code
_entity_poly.pdbx_strand_id
1 'polypeptide(L)'
;MVYNTNPIRSMNALINGGLSHKHTAVRKSTARHLEKVTEVIGAARLLSGKKDLTARFIHTASCLALDNTLEVRNQARNILSVVASHPDLIKMVERFAPLSDQIRMKDFINKCQKRPLR
;
A
#
# COMPACT_ATOMS: atom_id res chain seq x y z
N MET A 1 18.80 7.10 -0.17
CA MET A 1 18.01 6.27 -1.12
C MET A 1 18.84 6.10 -2.38
N VAL A 2 19.03 4.87 -2.87
CA VAL A 2 19.82 4.63 -4.10
C VAL A 2 19.04 5.20 -5.28
N TYR A 3 19.56 6.25 -5.91
CA TYR A 3 18.87 7.04 -6.93
C TYR A 3 18.64 6.29 -8.27
N ASN A 4 19.23 5.09 -8.44
CA ASN A 4 19.30 4.40 -9.73
C ASN A 4 18.58 3.05 -9.78
N THR A 5 17.72 2.73 -8.81
CA THR A 5 16.97 1.46 -8.81
C THR A 5 15.60 1.61 -9.46
N ASN A 6 15.21 0.67 -10.33
CA ASN A 6 13.86 0.61 -10.89
C ASN A 6 12.81 0.54 -9.74
N PRO A 7 11.92 1.53 -9.57
CA PRO A 7 11.01 1.60 -8.43
C PRO A 7 10.09 0.39 -8.27
N ILE A 8 9.66 -0.23 -9.39
CA ILE A 8 8.82 -1.43 -9.35
C ILE A 8 9.61 -2.63 -8.83
N ARG A 9 10.87 -2.77 -9.23
CA ARG A 9 11.74 -3.83 -8.70
C ARG A 9 11.99 -3.64 -7.21
N SER A 10 12.22 -2.40 -6.77
CA SER A 10 12.39 -2.06 -5.35
C SER A 10 11.13 -2.38 -4.54
N MET A 11 9.94 -2.04 -5.07
CA MET A 11 8.67 -2.41 -4.44
C MET A 11 8.54 -3.92 -4.26
N ASN A 12 8.81 -4.69 -5.31
CA ASN A 12 8.72 -6.16 -5.26
C ASN A 12 9.71 -6.77 -4.26
N ALA A 13 10.95 -6.26 -4.21
CA ALA A 13 11.94 -6.72 -3.24
C ALA A 13 11.51 -6.46 -1.80
N LEU A 14 10.96 -5.26 -1.51
CA LEU A 14 10.44 -4.91 -0.19
C LEU A 14 9.26 -5.80 0.21
N ILE A 15 8.31 -6.02 -0.69
CA ILE A 15 7.14 -6.88 -0.45
C ILE A 15 7.59 -8.29 -0.08
N ASN A 16 8.46 -8.88 -0.91
CA ASN A 16 8.93 -10.25 -0.73
C ASN A 16 9.77 -10.42 0.55
N GLY A 17 10.56 -9.42 0.93
CA GLY A 17 11.46 -9.51 2.07
C GLY A 17 10.83 -9.15 3.42
N GLY A 18 9.76 -8.34 3.45
CA GLY A 18 9.41 -7.65 4.69
C GLY A 18 7.92 -7.52 5.01
N LEU A 19 7.01 -7.71 4.06
CA LEU A 19 5.57 -7.47 4.28
C LEU A 19 4.98 -8.42 5.33
N SER A 20 5.29 -9.71 5.23
CA SER A 20 4.74 -10.76 6.12
C SER A 20 5.73 -11.21 7.20
N HIS A 21 6.74 -10.39 7.49
CA HIS A 21 7.78 -10.77 8.45
C HIS A 21 7.24 -10.84 9.89
N LYS A 22 7.68 -11.81 10.69
CA LYS A 22 7.20 -12.01 12.07
C LYS A 22 7.55 -10.83 12.99
N HIS A 23 8.74 -10.25 12.82
CA HIS A 23 9.14 -9.06 13.59
C HIS A 23 8.49 -7.77 13.10
N THR A 24 7.81 -7.08 14.01
CA THR A 24 7.13 -5.80 13.77
C THR A 24 8.08 -4.70 13.27
N ALA A 25 9.32 -4.66 13.77
CA ALA A 25 10.32 -3.68 13.31
C ALA A 25 10.63 -3.81 11.81
N VAL A 26 10.65 -5.04 11.28
CA VAL A 26 10.86 -5.30 9.86
C VAL A 26 9.66 -4.85 9.04
N ARG A 27 8.43 -5.17 9.48
CA ARG A 27 7.20 -4.71 8.79
C ARG A 27 7.10 -3.19 8.79
N LYS A 28 7.43 -2.53 9.90
CA LYS A 28 7.50 -1.06 10.00
C LYS A 28 8.52 -0.46 9.04
N SER A 29 9.74 -1.02 9.01
CA SER A 29 10.77 -0.57 8.06
C SER A 29 10.31 -0.74 6.62
N THR A 30 9.69 -1.87 6.31
CA THR A 30 9.16 -2.18 4.98
C THR A 30 8.09 -1.18 4.57
N ALA A 31 7.11 -0.92 5.45
CA ALA A 31 6.05 0.05 5.20
C ALA A 31 6.59 1.46 4.94
N ARG A 32 7.61 1.90 5.69
CA ARG A 32 8.25 3.21 5.50
C ARG A 32 8.94 3.31 4.14
N HIS A 33 9.66 2.28 3.71
CA HIS A 33 10.31 2.30 2.40
C HIS A 33 9.28 2.17 1.26
N LEU A 34 8.19 1.43 1.48
CA LEU A 34 7.09 1.30 0.53
C LEU A 34 6.38 2.64 0.29
N GLU A 35 6.13 3.44 1.33
CA GLU A 35 5.62 4.82 1.18
C GLU A 35 6.46 5.58 0.15
N LYS A 36 7.78 5.63 0.35
CA LYS A 36 8.65 6.41 -0.55
C LYS A 36 8.64 5.87 -1.98
N VAL A 37 8.63 4.55 -2.15
CA VAL A 37 8.57 3.92 -3.47
C VAL A 37 7.23 4.19 -4.16
N THR A 38 6.12 4.16 -3.42
CA THR A 38 4.78 4.41 -3.97
C THR A 38 4.59 5.85 -4.42
N GLU A 39 5.17 6.82 -3.69
CA GLU A 39 5.25 8.22 -4.13
C GLU A 39 5.97 8.35 -5.48
N VAL A 40 7.12 7.67 -5.64
CA VAL A 40 7.92 7.72 -6.86
C VAL A 40 7.21 7.06 -8.05
N ILE A 41 6.46 5.97 -7.83
CA ILE A 41 5.71 5.29 -8.91
C ILE A 41 4.48 6.13 -9.32
N GLY A 42 3.81 6.75 -8.35
CA GLY A 42 2.63 7.59 -8.55
C GLY A 42 1.32 6.82 -8.76
N ALA A 43 0.20 7.48 -8.44
CA ALA A 43 -1.12 6.86 -8.38
C ALA A 43 -1.59 6.28 -9.72
N ALA A 44 -1.45 7.04 -10.81
CA ALA A 44 -1.89 6.64 -12.14
C ALA A 44 -1.26 5.31 -12.59
N ARG A 45 0.01 5.09 -12.23
CA ARG A 45 0.73 3.88 -12.59
C ARG A 45 0.40 2.72 -11.65
N LEU A 46 0.31 2.97 -10.35
CA LEU A 46 -0.09 1.98 -9.34
C LEU A 46 -1.51 1.44 -9.58
N LEU A 47 -2.42 2.29 -10.08
CA LEU A 47 -3.82 1.95 -10.33
C LEU A 47 -4.15 1.80 -11.83
N SER A 48 -3.13 1.65 -12.68
CA SER A 48 -3.29 1.48 -14.14
C SER A 48 -4.04 0.20 -14.57
N GLY A 49 -4.38 -0.69 -13.63
CA GLY A 49 -5.03 -1.96 -13.91
C GLY A 49 -4.10 -3.04 -14.48
N LYS A 50 -2.80 -2.74 -14.66
CA LYS A 50 -1.77 -3.74 -15.00
C LYS A 50 -1.72 -4.79 -13.89
N LYS A 51 -2.13 -6.02 -14.21
CA LYS A 51 -2.39 -7.11 -13.26
C LYS A 51 -1.26 -7.26 -12.25
N ASP A 52 -0.01 -7.39 -12.69
CA ASP A 52 1.10 -7.67 -11.80
C ASP A 52 1.46 -6.56 -10.82
N LEU A 53 1.41 -5.30 -11.27
CA LEU A 53 1.77 -4.16 -10.44
C LEU A 53 0.61 -3.79 -9.51
N THR A 54 -0.59 -3.65 -10.08
CA THR A 54 -1.78 -3.21 -9.35
C THR A 54 -2.18 -4.25 -8.31
N ALA A 55 -2.16 -5.55 -8.65
CA ALA A 55 -2.53 -6.59 -7.70
C ALA A 55 -1.57 -6.65 -6.50
N ARG A 56 -0.25 -6.58 -6.76
CA ARG A 56 0.75 -6.54 -5.69
C ARG A 56 0.61 -5.32 -4.81
N PHE A 57 0.40 -4.15 -5.40
CA PHE A 57 0.19 -2.91 -4.65
C PHE A 57 -1.05 -3.02 -3.75
N ILE A 58 -2.19 -3.43 -4.30
CA ILE A 58 -3.45 -3.56 -3.55
C ILE A 58 -3.31 -4.60 -2.43
N HIS A 59 -2.73 -5.77 -2.70
CA HIS A 59 -2.48 -6.78 -1.68
C HIS A 59 -1.58 -6.24 -0.55
N THR A 60 -0.50 -5.56 -0.91
CA THR A 60 0.44 -4.96 0.04
C THR A 60 -0.24 -3.91 0.90
N ALA A 61 -1.01 -3.01 0.29
CA ALA A 61 -1.76 -1.99 1.00
C ALA A 61 -2.77 -2.64 1.97
N SER A 62 -3.45 -3.72 1.57
CA SER A 62 -4.39 -4.45 2.43
C SER A 62 -3.69 -5.05 3.65
N CYS A 63 -2.55 -5.72 3.45
CA CYS A 63 -1.78 -6.28 4.55
C CYS A 63 -1.31 -5.21 5.55
N LEU A 64 -0.86 -4.05 5.05
CA LEU A 64 -0.39 -2.96 5.93
C LEU A 64 -1.55 -2.24 6.64
N ALA A 65 -2.67 -2.02 5.94
CA ALA A 65 -3.86 -1.37 6.50
C ALA A 65 -4.51 -2.20 7.60
N LEU A 66 -4.43 -3.53 7.47
CA LEU A 66 -4.97 -4.51 8.41
C LEU A 66 -3.90 -5.10 9.35
N ASP A 67 -2.70 -4.51 9.42
CA ASP A 67 -1.64 -4.96 10.35
C ASP A 67 -2.09 -4.82 11.80
N ASN A 68 -1.64 -5.73 12.66
CA ASN A 68 -1.96 -5.72 14.09
C ASN A 68 -1.36 -4.50 14.83
N THR A 69 -0.33 -3.88 14.28
CA THR A 69 0.42 -2.78 14.89
C THR A 69 -0.09 -1.43 14.40
N LEU A 70 -0.41 -0.52 15.33
CA LEU A 70 -0.90 0.82 14.99
C LEU A 70 0.08 1.63 14.13
N GLU A 71 1.38 1.53 14.40
CA GLU A 71 2.40 2.26 13.64
C GLU A 71 2.44 1.85 12.17
N VAL A 72 2.31 0.56 11.87
CA VAL A 72 2.27 0.03 10.50
C VAL A 72 1.00 0.51 9.79
N ARG A 73 -0.15 0.49 10.48
CA ARG A 73 -1.40 1.03 9.93
C ARG A 73 -1.33 2.53 9.66
N ASN A 74 -0.62 3.31 10.48
CA ASN A 74 -0.43 4.73 10.22
C ASN A 74 0.40 4.94 8.94
N GLN A 75 1.46 4.15 8.75
CA GLN A 75 2.24 4.17 7.52
C GLN A 75 1.40 3.75 6.29
N ALA A 76 0.49 2.80 6.45
CA ALA A 76 -0.47 2.40 5.42
C ALA A 76 -1.40 3.55 5.02
N ARG A 77 -1.80 4.43 5.96
CA ARG A 77 -2.56 5.64 5.61
C ARG A 77 -1.78 6.53 4.66
N ASN A 78 -0.50 6.75 4.93
CA ASN A 78 0.31 7.62 4.09
C ASN A 78 0.47 7.03 2.68
N ILE A 79 0.74 5.72 2.58
CA ILE A 79 0.77 4.99 1.30
C ILE A 79 -0.56 5.17 0.55
N LEU A 80 -1.69 4.98 1.24
CA LEU A 80 -3.01 5.11 0.61
C LEU A 80 -3.35 6.56 0.25
N SER A 81 -2.78 7.55 0.93
CA SER A 81 -2.97 8.96 0.60
C SER A 81 -2.46 9.30 -0.80
N VAL A 82 -1.36 8.65 -1.25
CA VAL A 82 -0.83 8.79 -2.62
C VAL A 82 -1.90 8.44 -3.66
N VAL A 83 -2.76 7.48 -3.36
CA VAL A 83 -3.77 6.95 -4.30
C VAL A 83 -5.21 7.35 -3.96
N ALA A 84 -5.43 8.07 -2.85
CA ALA A 84 -6.76 8.28 -2.26
C ALA A 84 -7.72 9.07 -3.15
N SER A 85 -7.20 9.96 -3.99
CA SER A 85 -7.99 10.78 -4.92
C SER A 85 -8.23 10.09 -6.27
N HIS A 86 -7.67 8.91 -6.50
CA HIS A 86 -7.79 8.24 -7.78
C HIS A 86 -9.14 7.52 -7.90
N PRO A 87 -9.93 7.77 -8.97
CA PRO A 87 -11.30 7.25 -9.09
C PRO A 87 -11.36 5.72 -9.12
N ASP A 88 -10.35 5.07 -9.70
CA ASP A 88 -10.29 3.61 -9.78
C ASP A 88 -9.86 2.91 -8.49
N LEU A 89 -9.50 3.60 -7.40
CA LEU A 89 -8.97 2.95 -6.19
C LEU A 89 -9.91 1.86 -5.67
N ILE A 90 -11.19 2.17 -5.50
CA ILE A 90 -12.19 1.22 -4.98
C ILE A 90 -12.38 0.04 -5.93
N LYS A 91 -12.42 0.30 -7.24
CA LYS A 91 -12.51 -0.73 -8.28
C LYS A 91 -11.29 -1.66 -8.26
N MET A 92 -10.09 -1.13 -8.03
CA MET A 92 -8.87 -1.95 -7.92
C MET A 92 -8.84 -2.78 -6.63
N VAL A 93 -9.38 -2.26 -5.51
CA VAL A 93 -9.56 -3.03 -4.28
C VAL A 93 -10.52 -4.19 -4.50
N GLU A 94 -11.67 -3.96 -5.12
CA GLU A 94 -12.65 -5.03 -5.43
C GLU A 94 -12.08 -6.10 -6.36
N ARG A 95 -11.23 -5.69 -7.30
CA ARG A 95 -10.63 -6.60 -8.28
C ARG A 95 -9.49 -7.44 -7.72
N PHE A 96 -8.68 -6.88 -6.82
CA PHE A 96 -7.38 -7.48 -6.47
C PHE A 96 -7.18 -7.77 -4.97
N ALA A 97 -7.96 -7.17 -4.06
CA ALA A 97 -7.87 -7.52 -2.66
C ALA A 97 -8.62 -8.84 -2.37
N PRO A 98 -8.15 -9.65 -1.40
CA PRO A 98 -8.89 -10.81 -0.92
C PRO A 98 -10.31 -10.44 -0.49
N LEU A 99 -11.31 -11.24 -0.85
CA LEU A 99 -12.73 -10.96 -0.55
C LEU A 99 -12.98 -10.69 0.94
N SER A 100 -12.29 -11.43 1.83
CA SER A 100 -12.35 -11.25 3.29
C SER A 100 -11.94 -9.86 3.76
N ASP A 101 -11.09 -9.19 2.98
CA ASP A 101 -10.41 -7.96 3.37
C ASP A 101 -11.03 -6.74 2.70
N GLN A 102 -11.80 -6.92 1.62
CA GLN A 102 -12.35 -5.82 0.82
C GLN A 102 -13.18 -4.84 1.64
N ILE A 103 -14.09 -5.34 2.48
CA ILE A 103 -14.96 -4.49 3.32
C ILE A 103 -14.10 -3.68 4.29
N ARG A 104 -13.20 -4.35 5.02
CA ARG A 104 -12.31 -3.70 6.00
C ARG A 104 -11.37 -2.68 5.35
N MET A 105 -10.89 -2.99 4.14
CA MET A 105 -10.03 -2.11 3.36
C MET A 105 -10.78 -0.86 2.90
N LYS A 106 -12.01 -1.01 2.38
CA LYS A 106 -12.88 0.13 2.02
C LYS A 106 -13.19 1.01 3.24
N ASP A 107 -13.51 0.40 4.39
CA ASP A 107 -13.72 1.12 5.65
C ASP A 107 -12.47 1.88 6.08
N PHE A 108 -11.30 1.28 5.91
CA PHE A 108 -10.02 1.91 6.21
C PHE A 108 -9.78 3.13 5.30
N ILE A 109 -10.00 3.00 3.99
CA ILE A 109 -9.88 4.09 3.01
C ILE A 109 -10.84 5.24 3.35
N ASN A 110 -12.11 4.92 3.64
CA ASN A 110 -13.11 5.90 4.04
C ASN A 110 -12.71 6.65 5.33
N LYS A 111 -12.13 5.94 6.31
CA LYS A 111 -11.60 6.56 7.54
C LYS A 111 -10.39 7.46 7.26
N CYS A 112 -9.57 7.15 6.25
CA CYS A 112 -8.45 7.98 5.85
C CYS A 112 -8.92 9.29 5.19
N GLN A 113 -9.89 9.21 4.27
CA GLN A 113 -10.42 10.40 3.59
C GLN A 113 -11.12 11.38 4.54
N LYS A 114 -11.71 10.89 5.64
CA LYS A 114 -12.36 11.73 6.66
C LYS A 114 -11.39 12.38 7.65
N ARG A 115 -10.10 12.03 7.65
CA ARG A 115 -9.10 12.61 8.55
C ARG A 115 -8.05 13.32 7.70
N PRO A 116 -8.06 14.66 7.62
CA PRO A 116 -6.99 15.37 6.93
C PRO A 116 -5.65 15.00 7.58
N LEU A 117 -4.66 14.72 6.74
CA LEU A 117 -3.27 14.51 7.18
C LEU A 117 -2.84 15.76 7.95
N ARG A 118 -2.33 15.57 9.17
CA ARG A 118 -1.77 16.66 9.99
C ARG A 118 -0.43 17.11 9.45
#